data_AF-A0A7Y2VRL1-F1
#
_entry.id   AF-A0A7Y2VRL1-F1
#
_cell.length_a   1.000
_cell.length_b   1.000
_cell.length_c   1.000
_cell.angle_alpha   90.00
_cell.angle_beta   90.00
_cell.angle_gamma   90.00
#
_symmetry.space_group_name_H-M   'P 1'
#
loop_
_entity.id
_entity.type
_entity.pdbx_description
1 polymer ?
#
loop_
_entity_poly.entity_id
_entity_poly.type
_entity_poly.pdbx_seq_one_letter_code
_entity_poly.pdbx_strand_id
1 'polypeptide(L)'
;MSFKIAIIGAGSVGFTKKLFTDILCVPEFKDVEFALTDLSEHNLQMIKAILDKIVQSNKLPTRVTATTDRRKALEGARYIIS
;
A
#
# COMPACT_ATOMS: atom_id res chain seq x y z
N MET A 1 1.06 12.72 10.77
CA MET A 1 1.19 11.63 11.74
C MET A 1 1.44 10.36 10.96
N SER A 2 2.50 9.62 11.25
CA SER A 2 2.78 8.38 10.52
C SER A 2 2.01 7.22 11.15
N PHE A 3 1.22 6.52 10.35
CA PHE A 3 0.55 5.28 10.71
C PHE A 3 0.58 4.32 9.52
N LYS A 4 0.23 3.05 9.78
CA LYS A 4 0.27 1.98 8.79
C LYS A 4 -1.15 1.55 8.38
N ILE A 5 -1.37 1.37 7.08
CA ILE A 5 -2.57 0.78 6.49
C ILE A 5 -2.17 -0.55 5.86
N ALA A 6 -2.82 -1.64 6.26
CA ALA A 6 -2.65 -2.94 5.63
C ALA A 6 -3.72 -3.17 4.56
N ILE A 7 -3.31 -3.59 3.37
CA ILE A 7 -4.20 -3.99 2.26
C ILE A 7 -4.00 -5.48 2.00
N ILE A 8 -5.03 -6.27 2.31
CA ILE A 8 -5.10 -7.72 2.07
C ILE A 8 -5.75 -7.95 0.69
N GLY A 9 -5.16 -8.83 -0.12
CA GLY A 9 -5.61 -9.00 -1.51
C GLY A 9 -5.14 -7.86 -2.41
N ALA A 10 -3.98 -7.27 -2.10
CA ALA A 10 -3.44 -6.11 -2.80
C ALA A 10 -3.16 -6.36 -4.29
N GLY A 11 -3.10 -7.61 -4.73
CA GLY A 11 -2.97 -8.03 -6.12
C GLY A 11 -4.18 -7.67 -6.99
N SER A 12 -5.27 -7.15 -6.43
CA SER A 12 -6.32 -6.47 -7.18
C SER A 12 -5.83 -5.13 -7.74
N VAL A 13 -5.01 -5.18 -8.80
CA VAL A 13 -4.19 -4.05 -9.29
C VAL A 13 -4.99 -2.75 -9.48
N GLY A 14 -6.16 -2.84 -10.14
CA GLY A 14 -7.01 -1.66 -10.38
C GLY A 14 -7.56 -1.05 -9.10
N PHE A 15 -8.09 -1.88 -8.21
CA PHE A 15 -8.65 -1.45 -6.93
C PHE A 15 -7.57 -0.85 -6.01
N THR A 16 -6.48 -1.59 -5.80
CA THR A 16 -5.38 -1.17 -4.92
C THR A 16 -4.75 0.14 -5.38
N LYS A 17 -4.50 0.29 -6.69
CA LYS A 17 -3.98 1.56 -7.24
C LYS A 17 -4.93 2.72 -6.99
N LYS A 18 -6.22 2.53 -7.28
CA LYS A 18 -7.23 3.58 -7.13
C LYS A 18 -7.36 4.03 -5.68
N LEU A 19 -7.50 3.06 -4.77
CA LEU A 19 -7.58 3.30 -3.33
C LEU A 19 -6.34 4.02 -2.79
N PHE A 20 -5.15 3.56 -3.17
CA PHE A 20 -3.89 4.21 -2.80
C PHE A 20 -3.85 5.68 -3.22
N THR A 21 -4.22 5.99 -4.48
CA THR A 21 -4.24 7.37 -4.97
C THR A 21 -5.29 8.22 -4.28
N ASP A 22 -6.48 7.67 -4.01
CA ASP A 22 -7.56 8.41 -3.36
C ASP A 22 -7.21 8.75 -1.90
N ILE A 23 -6.57 7.83 -1.17
CA ILE A 23 -6.08 8.08 0.20
C ILE A 23 -5.04 9.19 0.22
N LEU A 24 -4.11 9.23 -0.75
CA LEU A 24 -3.04 10.23 -0.80
C LEU A 24 -3.51 11.62 -1.25
N CYS A 25 -4.74 11.76 -1.72
CA CYS A 25 -5.37 13.06 -1.92
C CYS A 25 -5.73 13.75 -0.59
N VAL A 26 -5.78 13.02 0.52
CA VAL A 26 -6.00 13.58 1.87
C VAL A 26 -4.68 14.13 2.42
N PRO A 27 -4.53 15.45 2.63
CA PRO A 27 -3.26 16.06 3.03
C PRO A 27 -2.62 15.47 4.30
N GLU A 28 -3.46 15.09 5.27
CA GLU A 28 -3.07 14.52 6.56
C GLU A 28 -2.47 13.12 6.44
N PHE A 29 -2.71 12.42 5.32
CA PHE A 29 -2.32 11.03 5.07
C PHE A 29 -1.12 10.88 4.13
N LYS A 30 -0.47 11.99 3.75
CA LYS A 30 0.68 11.94 2.82
C LYS A 30 1.87 11.14 3.34
N ASP A 31 2.03 11.07 4.67
CA ASP A 31 3.12 10.39 5.38
C ASP A 31 2.65 9.09 6.05
N VAL A 32 1.97 8.24 5.28
CA VAL A 32 1.44 6.93 5.72
C VAL A 32 2.30 5.80 5.18
N GLU A 33 2.37 4.67 5.88
CA GLU A 33 2.87 3.41 5.32
C GLU A 33 1.72 2.57 4.77
N PHE A 34 1.84 2.10 3.52
CA PHE A 34 0.97 1.10 2.93
C PHE A 34 1.66 -0.27 2.93
N ALA A 35 1.12 -1.22 3.67
CA ALA A 35 1.60 -2.60 3.72
C ALA A 35 0.70 -3.51 2.88
N LEU A 36 1.23 -3.95 1.75
CA LEU A 36 0.53 -4.78 0.79
C LEU A 36 0.75 -6.26 1.11
N THR A 37 -0.32 -7.06 1.04
CA THR A 37 -0.20 -8.51 1.08
C THR A 37 -1.14 -9.17 0.08
N ASP A 38 -0.64 -10.21 -0.57
CA ASP A 38 -1.36 -11.05 -1.50
C ASP A 38 -0.72 -12.45 -1.54
N LEU A 39 -1.47 -13.47 -1.95
CA LEU A 39 -0.95 -14.83 -2.15
C LEU A 39 -0.20 -14.95 -3.49
N SER A 40 -0.57 -14.14 -4.49
CA SER A 40 0.10 -14.10 -5.78
C SER A 40 1.29 -13.16 -5.73
N GLU A 41 2.50 -13.72 -5.65
CA GLU A 41 3.75 -12.94 -5.70
C GLU A 41 3.85 -12.10 -6.98
N HIS A 42 3.39 -12.63 -8.12
CA HIS A 42 3.38 -11.91 -9.39
C HIS A 42 2.54 -10.63 -9.31
N ASN A 43 1.29 -10.75 -8.84
CA ASN A 43 0.41 -9.59 -8.73
C ASN A 43 0.92 -8.60 -7.67
N LEU A 44 1.45 -9.12 -6.56
CA LEU A 44 2.03 -8.31 -5.48
C LEU A 44 3.23 -7.50 -5.96
N GLN A 45 4.15 -8.11 -6.71
CA GLN A 45 5.29 -7.41 -7.31
C GLN A 45 4.83 -6.37 -8.33
N MET A 46 3.85 -6.70 -9.18
CA MET A 46 3.31 -5.78 -10.17
C MET A 46 2.71 -4.53 -9.51
N ILE A 47 1.82 -4.70 -8.54
CA ILE A 47 1.21 -3.55 -7.85
C ILE A 47 2.25 -2.74 -7.07
N LYS A 48 3.20 -3.40 -6.41
CA LYS A 48 4.28 -2.72 -5.69
C LYS A 48 5.07 -1.80 -6.61
N ALA A 49 5.48 -2.30 -7.78
CA ALA A 49 6.21 -1.51 -8.77
C ALA A 49 5.40 -0.30 -9.28
N ILE A 50 4.09 -0.48 -9.50
CA ILE A 50 3.20 0.61 -9.91
C ILE A 50 3.12 1.68 -8.82
N LEU A 51 2.90 1.29 -7.56
CA LEU A 51 2.79 2.25 -6.46
C LEU A 51 4.12 2.96 -6.20
N ASP A 52 5.24 2.25 -6.22
CA ASP A 52 6.58 2.84 -6.08
C ASP A 52 6.85 3.89 -7.17
N LYS A 53 6.45 3.61 -8.41
CA LYS A 53 6.56 4.58 -9.51
C LYS A 53 5.76 5.85 -9.21
N ILE A 54 4.53 5.71 -8.69
CA ILE A 54 3.69 6.85 -8.31
C ILE A 54 4.37 7.66 -7.20
N VAL A 55 4.87 7.00 -6.15
CA VAL A 55 5.56 7.65 -5.02
C VAL A 55 6.78 8.44 -5.51
N GLN A 56 7.64 7.80 -6.31
CA GLN A 56 8.86 8.41 -6.82
C GLN A 56 8.58 9.59 -7.76
N SER A 57 7.68 9.42 -8.73
CA SER A 57 7.36 10.46 -9.71
C SER A 57 6.73 11.69 -9.08
N ASN A 58 6.00 11.54 -7.97
CA ASN A 58 5.31 12.63 -7.27
C ASN A 58 6.06 13.10 -6.01
N LYS A 59 7.24 12.53 -5.70
CA LYS A 59 8.04 12.84 -4.50
C LYS A 59 7.22 12.76 -3.21
N LEU A 60 6.37 11.74 -3.10
CA LEU A 60 5.50 11.55 -1.94
C LEU A 60 6.31 10.98 -0.77
N PRO A 61 6.07 11.42 0.48
CA PRO A 61 6.81 10.93 1.64
C PRO A 61 6.34 9.54 2.11
N THR A 62 5.19 9.06 1.61
CA THR A 62 4.62 7.75 1.91
C THR A 62 5.57 6.59 1.58
N ARG A 63 5.46 5.51 2.36
CA ARG A 63 6.23 4.28 2.18
C ARG A 63 5.31 3.14 1.75
N VAL A 64 5.78 2.29 0.84
CA VAL A 64 5.06 1.08 0.42
C VAL A 64 5.90 -0.15 0.78
N THR A 65 5.32 -1.11 1.49
CA THR A 65 5.89 -2.43 1.76
C THR A 65 5.04 -3.52 1.12
N ALA A 66 5.64 -4.67 0.84
CA ALA A 66 4.95 -5.82 0.25
C ALA A 66 5.46 -7.11 0.87
N THR A 67 4.55 -8.00 1.25
CA THR A 67 4.89 -9.32 1.81
C THR A 67 3.77 -10.33 1.55
N THR A 68 4.11 -11.59 1.31
CA THR A 68 3.14 -12.70 1.28
C THR A 68 2.74 -13.15 2.69
N ASP A 69 3.45 -12.71 3.73
CA ASP A 69 3.12 -13.00 5.12
C ASP A 69 2.11 -11.97 5.67
N ARG A 70 0.84 -12.38 5.73
CA ARG A 70 -0.24 -11.55 6.26
C ARG A 70 0.03 -11.03 7.68
N ARG A 71 0.69 -11.79 8.55
CA ARG A 71 0.93 -11.35 9.94
C ARG A 71 1.85 -10.13 9.98
N LYS A 72 2.89 -10.12 9.15
CA LYS A 72 3.81 -8.98 8.99
C LYS A 72 3.13 -7.75 8.41
N ALA A 73 2.20 -7.94 7.47
CA ALA A 73 1.42 -6.83 6.92
C ALA A 73 0.53 -6.18 7.99
N LEU A 74 -0.10 -6.99 8.86
CA LEU A 74 -1.01 -6.53 9.91
C LEU A 74 -0.32 -5.88 11.12
N GLU A 75 0.92 -6.24 11.41
CA GLU A 75 1.65 -5.74 12.58
C GLU A 75 1.71 -4.21 12.61
N GLY A 76 1.15 -3.60 13.67
CA GLY A 76 1.12 -2.13 13.84
C GLY A 76 0.18 -1.39 12.88
N ALA A 77 -0.62 -2.08 12.07
CA ALA A 77 -1.58 -1.45 11.17
C ALA A 77 -2.74 -0.82 11.97
N ARG A 78 -3.01 0.46 11.71
CA ARG A 78 -4.16 1.18 12.28
C ARG A 78 -5.46 0.86 11.55
N TYR A 79 -5.35 0.61 10.24
CA TYR A 79 -6.46 0.26 9.38
C TYR A 79 -6.11 -0.98 8.56
N ILE A 80 -7.13 -1.79 8.29
CA ILE A 80 -7.02 -3.02 7.51
C ILE A 80 -8.14 -2.97 6.46
N ILE A 81 -7.77 -3.17 5.20
CA ILE A 81 -8.68 -3.21 4.06
C ILE A 81 -8.54 -4.61 3.45
N SER A 82 -9.64 -5.33 3.25
CA SER A 82 -9.67 -6.73 2.81
C SER A 82 -10.78 -7.02 1.83
#